data_AF-A0A524MGR8-F1
#
_entry.id   AF-A0A524MGR8-F1
#
_cell.length_a   1.000
_cell.length_b   1.000
_cell.length_c   1.000
_cell.angle_alpha   90.00
_cell.angle_beta   90.00
_cell.angle_gamma   90.00
#
_symmetry.space_group_name_H-M   'P 1'
#
loop_
_entity.id
_entity.type
_entity.pdbx_description
1 polymer ?
#
loop_
_entity_poly.entity_id
_entity_poly.type
_entity_poly.pdbx_seq_one_letter_code
_entity_poly.pdbx_strand_id
1 'polypeptide(L)'
;MMILRLRPSETANSILGIDYARLRTLGQQALLFDFDGTLARKGASCMPAVSLSLLAELAEMGFRIAILTNRRSTRTIANITVPIMYHARKPRRAGYLALLRELASDPAHCTMIGDRTLTDVLGGNRIGMYTIRVRQHPCECP
;
A
#
# COMPACT_ATOMS: atom_id res chain seq x y z
N MET A 1 -13.93 20.01 9.43
CA MET A 1 -12.57 19.85 8.89
C MET A 1 -12.44 18.53 8.08
N MET A 2 -13.05 18.42 6.90
CA MET A 2 -12.97 17.21 6.04
C MET A 2 -11.83 17.27 4.99
N ILE A 3 -11.38 18.47 4.62
CA ILE A 3 -10.45 18.71 3.51
C ILE A 3 -9.06 18.10 3.77
N LEU A 4 -8.57 18.14 5.02
CA LEU A 4 -7.24 17.60 5.36
C LEU A 4 -7.11 16.10 5.14
N ARG A 5 -8.20 15.33 5.20
CA ARG A 5 -8.14 13.86 5.07
C ARG A 5 -8.01 13.37 3.63
N LEU A 6 -8.22 14.23 2.64
CA LEU A 6 -8.08 13.89 1.22
C LEU A 6 -6.72 14.29 0.65
N ARG A 7 -5.88 14.97 1.44
CA ARG A 7 -4.53 15.35 1.02
C ARG A 7 -3.56 14.24 1.43
N PRO A 8 -2.79 13.67 0.49
CA PRO A 8 -1.74 12.73 0.86
C PRO A 8 -0.58 13.46 1.54
N SER A 9 0.19 12.75 2.36
CA SER A 9 1.44 13.25 2.93
C SER A 9 2.49 13.51 1.84
N GLU A 10 2.53 12.64 0.82
CA GLU A 10 3.45 12.73 -0.32
C GLU A 10 2.78 12.20 -1.61
N THR A 11 3.31 12.62 -2.77
CA THR A 11 2.96 12.02 -4.06
C THR A 11 4.19 11.54 -4.79
N ALA A 12 4.12 10.36 -5.39
CA ALA A 12 5.17 9.81 -6.23
C ALA A 12 4.63 9.48 -7.64
N ASN A 13 5.52 9.33 -8.63
CA ASN A 13 5.11 8.91 -9.96
C ASN A 13 4.59 7.47 -9.95
N SER A 14 5.37 6.53 -9.41
CA SER A 14 5.00 5.14 -9.18
C SER A 14 5.60 4.65 -7.86
N ILE A 15 5.34 3.40 -7.48
CA ILE A 15 5.97 2.77 -6.31
C ILE A 15 7.51 2.75 -6.40
N LEU A 16 8.08 2.84 -7.60
CA LEU A 16 9.54 2.84 -7.81
C LEU A 16 10.16 4.23 -7.58
N GLY A 17 9.34 5.28 -7.61
CA GLY A 17 9.78 6.65 -7.39
C GLY A 17 9.69 7.11 -5.93
N ILE A 18 9.48 6.19 -4.99
CA ILE A 18 9.39 6.50 -3.56
C ILE A 18 10.77 6.35 -2.93
N ASP A 19 11.19 7.35 -2.16
CA ASP A 19 12.42 7.28 -1.37
C ASP A 19 12.15 6.52 -0.05
N TYR A 20 12.26 5.19 -0.11
CA TYR A 20 12.00 4.31 1.02
C TYR A 20 13.07 4.42 2.13
N ALA A 21 14.30 4.77 1.79
CA ALA A 21 15.34 5.04 2.78
C ALA A 21 14.95 6.23 3.65
N ARG A 22 14.42 7.30 3.05
CA ARG A 22 13.86 8.45 3.77
C ARG A 22 12.64 8.07 4.61
N LEU A 23 11.81 7.13 4.18
CA LEU A 23 10.70 6.64 5.03
C LEU A 23 11.21 5.96 6.31
N ARG A 24 12.31 5.19 6.23
CA ARG A 24 12.97 4.62 7.42
C ARG A 24 13.46 5.70 8.37
N THR A 25 14.08 6.76 7.86
CA THR A 25 14.57 7.87 8.71
C THR A 25 13.42 8.65 9.35
N LEU A 26 12.25 8.68 8.72
CA LEU A 26 11.01 9.19 9.30
C LEU A 26 10.34 8.23 10.31
N GLY A 27 10.98 7.12 10.67
CA GLY A 27 10.48 6.15 11.62
C GLY A 27 9.40 5.21 11.06
N GLN A 28 9.17 5.21 9.74
CA GLN A 28 8.24 4.25 9.14
C GLN A 28 8.85 2.86 9.16
N GLN A 29 8.09 1.88 9.66
CA GLN A 29 8.54 0.51 9.87
C GLN A 29 7.68 -0.50 9.10
N ALA A 30 6.47 -0.11 8.71
CA ALA A 30 5.53 -0.96 7.98
C ALA A 30 4.97 -0.24 6.75
N LEU A 31 4.69 -1.00 5.70
CA LEU A 31 4.15 -0.52 4.44
C LEU A 31 2.87 -1.29 4.11
N LEU A 32 1.77 -0.57 3.88
CA LEU A 32 0.53 -1.10 3.32
C LEU A 32 0.39 -0.63 1.89
N PHE A 33 0.33 -1.56 0.95
CA PHE A 33 0.14 -1.27 -0.46
C PHE A 33 -1.30 -1.56 -0.89
N ASP A 34 -1.88 -0.66 -1.70
CA ASP A 34 -2.95 -1.06 -2.60
C ASP A 34 -2.41 -1.96 -3.74
N PHE A 35 -3.29 -2.72 -4.38
CA PHE A 35 -2.93 -3.56 -5.52
C PHE A 35 -3.27 -2.92 -6.88
N ASP A 36 -4.53 -2.57 -7.10
CA ASP A 36 -5.06 -2.17 -8.42
C ASP A 36 -4.74 -0.72 -8.76
N GLY A 37 -3.80 -0.51 -9.68
CA GLY A 37 -3.32 0.82 -10.04
C GLY A 37 -2.12 1.27 -9.21
N THR A 38 -1.64 0.41 -8.31
CA THR A 38 -0.49 0.64 -7.44
C THR A 38 0.62 -0.38 -7.68
N LEU A 39 0.44 -1.63 -7.23
CA LEU A 39 1.40 -2.72 -7.45
C LEU A 39 1.26 -3.37 -8.83
N ALA A 40 0.10 -3.25 -9.47
CA ALA A 40 -0.17 -3.80 -10.78
C ALA A 40 -1.21 -2.97 -11.53
N ARG A 41 -1.37 -3.22 -12.83
CA ARG A 41 -2.50 -2.68 -13.60
C ARG A 41 -3.83 -3.14 -13.00
N LYS A 42 -4.85 -2.27 -13.07
CA LYS A 42 -6.21 -2.62 -12.67
C LYS A 42 -6.69 -3.88 -13.40
N GLY A 43 -7.13 -4.88 -12.63
CA GLY A 43 -7.61 -6.16 -13.15
C GLY A 43 -6.52 -7.19 -13.50
N ALA A 44 -5.24 -6.91 -13.25
CA ALA A 44 -4.15 -7.89 -13.44
C ALA A 44 -4.38 -9.17 -12.60
N SER A 45 -4.08 -10.33 -13.19
CA SER A 45 -4.15 -11.65 -12.55
C SER A 45 -2.84 -12.08 -11.87
N CYS A 46 -1.72 -11.42 -12.19
CA CYS A 46 -0.42 -11.63 -11.57
C CYS A 46 0.18 -10.31 -11.10
N MET A 47 1.16 -10.40 -10.21
CA MET A 47 2.00 -9.27 -9.82
C MET A 47 3.16 -9.10 -10.81
N PRO A 48 3.43 -7.88 -11.31
CA PRO A 48 4.61 -7.59 -12.11
C PRO A 48 5.91 -7.99 -11.41
N ALA A 49 6.88 -8.51 -12.17
CA ALA A 49 8.19 -8.89 -11.64
C ALA A 49 8.88 -7.74 -10.89
N VAL A 50 8.82 -6.53 -11.46
CA VAL A 50 9.39 -5.33 -10.84
C VAL A 50 8.75 -4.99 -9.49
N SER A 51 7.46 -5.27 -9.32
CA SER A 51 6.77 -5.08 -8.03
C SER A 51 7.21 -6.14 -7.03
N LEU A 52 7.39 -7.40 -7.46
CA LEU A 52 7.90 -8.48 -6.62
C LEU A 52 9.33 -8.18 -6.12
N SER A 53 10.22 -7.76 -7.02
CA SER A 53 11.58 -7.35 -6.69
C SER A 53 11.58 -6.23 -5.65
N LEU A 54 10.75 -5.19 -5.88
CA LEU A 54 10.64 -4.08 -4.93
C LEU A 54 10.15 -4.55 -3.55
N LEU A 55 9.13 -5.42 -3.48
CA LEU A 55 8.65 -5.94 -2.19
C LEU A 55 9.73 -6.75 -1.46
N ALA A 56 10.54 -7.51 -2.18
CA ALA A 56 11.67 -8.25 -1.60
C ALA A 56 12.75 -7.30 -1.06
N GLU A 57 13.17 -6.32 -1.85
CA GLU A 57 14.14 -5.29 -1.43
C GLU A 57 13.66 -4.53 -0.19
N LEU A 58 12.37 -4.19 -0.12
CA LEU A 58 11.79 -3.52 1.04
C LEU A 58 11.77 -4.41 2.30
N ALA A 59 11.54 -5.71 2.14
CA ALA A 59 11.65 -6.65 3.25
C ALA A 59 13.10 -6.75 3.75
N GLU A 60 14.08 -6.78 2.84
CA GLU A 60 15.51 -6.76 3.18
C GLU A 60 15.94 -5.45 3.88
N MET A 61 15.33 -4.32 3.51
CA MET A 61 15.46 -3.05 4.22
C MET A 61 14.80 -3.04 5.62
N GLY A 62 14.16 -4.14 6.02
CA GLY A 62 13.53 -4.31 7.32
C GLY A 62 12.14 -3.68 7.43
N PHE A 63 11.44 -3.47 6.31
CA PHE A 63 10.01 -3.14 6.34
C PHE A 63 9.15 -4.39 6.54
N ARG A 64 8.09 -4.23 7.32
CA ARG A 64 6.98 -5.18 7.37
C ARG A 64 5.94 -4.78 6.33
N ILE A 65 5.53 -5.70 5.47
CA ILE A 65 4.76 -5.35 4.27
C ILE A 65 3.47 -6.14 4.24
N ALA A 66 2.35 -5.48 3.92
CA ALA A 66 1.12 -6.16 3.56
C ALA A 66 0.37 -5.43 2.44
N ILE A 67 -0.56 -6.14 1.82
CA ILE A 67 -1.41 -5.63 0.74
C ILE A 67 -2.84 -5.49 1.24
N LEU A 68 -3.44 -4.31 1.04
CA LEU A 68 -4.81 -3.99 1.42
C LEU A 68 -5.62 -3.66 0.17
N THR A 69 -6.46 -4.59 -0.32
CA THR A 69 -7.19 -4.42 -1.58
C THR A 69 -8.71 -4.48 -1.41
N ASN A 70 -9.42 -3.66 -2.21
CA ASN A 70 -10.89 -3.73 -2.32
C ASN A 70 -11.36 -4.79 -3.33
N ARG A 71 -10.45 -5.57 -3.92
CA ARG A 71 -10.81 -6.70 -4.79
C ARG A 71 -11.70 -7.68 -4.05
N ARG A 72 -12.77 -8.08 -4.75
CA ARG A 72 -13.73 -9.08 -4.25
C ARG A 72 -13.39 -10.53 -4.61
N SER A 73 -12.57 -10.72 -5.63
CA SER A 73 -12.18 -12.06 -6.03
C SER A 73 -10.93 -12.46 -5.26
N THR A 74 -10.94 -13.66 -4.70
CA THR A 74 -9.75 -14.33 -4.19
C THR A 74 -9.06 -15.15 -5.28
N ARG A 75 -9.40 -14.98 -6.58
CA ARG A 75 -8.53 -15.51 -7.66
C ARG A 75 -7.13 -15.06 -7.33
N THR A 76 -6.32 -16.02 -6.91
CA THR A 76 -5.04 -15.75 -6.28
C THR A 76 -4.24 -14.94 -7.25
N ILE A 77 -3.89 -13.72 -6.85
CA ILE A 77 -2.86 -12.99 -7.57
C ILE A 77 -1.61 -13.84 -7.40
N ALA A 78 -1.13 -14.43 -8.50
CA ALA A 78 0.02 -15.32 -8.45
C ALA A 78 1.24 -14.56 -7.91
N ASN A 79 2.15 -15.32 -7.29
CA ASN A 79 3.46 -14.87 -6.81
C ASN A 79 3.45 -13.87 -5.65
N ILE A 80 2.35 -13.72 -4.90
CA ILE A 80 2.35 -12.90 -3.68
C ILE A 80 2.95 -13.69 -2.51
N THR A 81 3.97 -13.12 -1.87
CA THR A 81 4.65 -13.69 -0.69
C THR A 81 4.35 -12.93 0.61
N VAL A 82 3.66 -11.79 0.53
CA VAL A 82 3.31 -10.94 1.68
C VAL A 82 1.84 -11.13 2.09
N PRO A 83 1.48 -10.87 3.37
CA PRO A 83 0.09 -10.85 3.79
C PRO A 83 -0.80 -10.00 2.90
N ILE A 84 -1.99 -10.51 2.58
CA ILE A 84 -2.96 -9.81 1.74
C ILE A 84 -4.36 -9.88 2.34
N MET A 85 -4.98 -8.71 2.49
CA MET A 85 -6.38 -8.58 2.85
C MET A 85 -7.20 -8.22 1.60
N TYR A 86 -7.97 -9.20 1.13
CA TYR A 86 -9.03 -9.00 0.14
C TYR A 86 -10.27 -8.36 0.78
N HIS A 87 -11.13 -7.76 -0.04
CA HIS A 87 -12.37 -7.11 0.40
C HIS A 87 -12.20 -6.16 1.58
N ALA A 88 -11.13 -5.35 1.59
CA ALA A 88 -10.81 -4.46 2.69
C ALA A 88 -11.90 -3.41 3.00
N ARG A 89 -12.78 -3.11 2.03
CA ARG A 89 -13.82 -2.07 2.07
C ARG A 89 -13.26 -0.69 2.46
N LYS A 90 -12.06 -0.36 1.99
CA LYS A 90 -11.49 1.01 2.06
C LYS A 90 -12.52 2.03 1.56
N PRO A 91 -12.72 3.18 2.22
CA PRO A 91 -11.87 3.76 3.27
C PRO A 91 -12.27 3.39 4.72
N ARG A 92 -12.98 2.27 4.94
CA ARG A 92 -13.33 1.83 6.30
C ARG A 92 -12.07 1.44 7.08
N ARG A 93 -12.04 1.79 8.37
CA ARG A 93 -10.87 1.61 9.25
C ARG A 93 -10.53 0.14 9.52
N ALA A 94 -11.53 -0.75 9.51
CA ALA A 94 -11.38 -2.12 9.98
C ALA A 94 -10.25 -2.89 9.27
N GLY A 95 -10.15 -2.78 7.94
CA GLY A 95 -9.12 -3.49 7.18
C GLY A 95 -7.70 -2.99 7.49
N TYR A 96 -7.52 -1.68 7.61
CA TYR A 96 -6.24 -1.09 8.01
C TYR A 96 -5.82 -1.56 9.40
N LEU A 97 -6.72 -1.48 10.38
CA LEU A 97 -6.41 -1.87 11.76
C LEU A 97 -6.12 -3.38 11.89
N ALA A 98 -6.77 -4.21 11.09
CA ALA A 98 -6.49 -5.64 11.07
C ALA A 98 -5.07 -5.94 10.56
N LEU A 99 -4.67 -5.35 9.42
CA LEU A 99 -3.31 -5.54 8.90
C LEU A 99 -2.25 -4.89 9.81
N LEU A 100 -2.53 -3.75 10.43
CA LEU A 100 -1.60 -3.16 11.40
C LEU A 100 -1.29 -4.10 12.57
N ARG A 101 -2.30 -4.82 13.08
CA ARG A 101 -2.09 -5.84 14.12
C ARG A 101 -1.25 -7.01 13.62
N GLU A 102 -1.52 -7.50 12.41
CA GLU A 102 -0.73 -8.57 11.79
C GLU A 102 0.72 -8.15 11.56
N LEU A 103 0.94 -6.90 11.15
CA LEU A 103 2.26 -6.31 11.00
C LEU A 103 2.87 -5.86 12.34
N ALA A 104 2.22 -6.05 13.49
CA ALA A 104 2.65 -5.54 14.79
C ALA A 104 3.10 -4.06 14.77
N SER A 105 2.36 -3.22 14.04
CA SER A 105 2.65 -1.81 13.81
C SER A 105 1.47 -0.94 14.28
N ASP A 106 1.74 0.34 14.53
CA ASP A 106 0.72 1.34 14.78
C ASP A 106 0.56 2.25 13.54
N PRO A 107 -0.51 3.06 13.47
CA PRO A 107 -0.71 3.94 12.32
C PRO A 107 0.44 4.93 12.08
N ALA A 108 1.06 5.48 13.13
CA ALA A 108 2.07 6.52 12.97
C ALA A 108 3.38 5.99 12.36
N HIS A 109 3.69 4.71 12.58
CA HIS A 109 4.87 4.03 12.03
C HIS A 109 4.55 3.18 10.79
N CYS A 110 3.39 3.40 10.17
CA CYS A 110 2.98 2.68 8.97
C CYS A 110 2.54 3.63 7.84
N THR A 111 3.04 3.36 6.64
CA THR A 111 2.72 4.13 5.44
C THR A 111 1.72 3.40 4.56
N MET A 112 0.63 4.07 4.18
CA MET A 112 -0.30 3.59 3.15
C MET A 112 0.11 4.13 1.78
N ILE A 113 0.32 3.25 0.82
CA ILE A 113 0.73 3.56 -0.56
C ILE A 113 -0.38 3.11 -1.51
N GLY A 114 -0.96 4.04 -2.27
CA GLY A 114 -2.06 3.73 -3.20
C GLY A 114 -2.32 4.80 -4.24
N ASP A 115 -3.17 4.53 -5.24
CA ASP A 115 -3.46 5.46 -6.34
C ASP A 115 -4.68 6.37 -6.07
N ARG A 116 -5.60 5.93 -5.21
CA ARG A 116 -6.90 6.61 -5.02
C ARG A 116 -6.98 7.43 -3.76
N THR A 117 -7.33 8.70 -3.95
CA THR A 117 -7.56 9.63 -2.84
C THR A 117 -8.72 9.20 -1.91
N LEU A 118 -9.84 8.74 -2.46
CA LEU A 118 -11.05 8.45 -1.69
C LEU A 118 -11.00 7.13 -0.91
N THR A 119 -10.11 6.21 -1.29
CA THR A 119 -9.95 4.93 -0.59
C THR A 119 -8.66 4.91 0.21
N ASP A 120 -7.52 5.12 -0.44
CA ASP A 120 -6.21 4.86 0.16
C ASP A 120 -5.78 6.01 1.06
N VAL A 121 -5.73 7.22 0.49
CA VAL A 121 -5.36 8.45 1.22
C VAL A 121 -6.36 8.73 2.33
N LEU A 122 -7.66 8.74 2.00
CA LEU A 122 -8.71 8.96 3.01
C LEU A 122 -8.68 7.88 4.09
N GLY A 123 -8.52 6.61 3.74
CA GLY A 123 -8.51 5.51 4.70
C GLY A 123 -7.32 5.58 5.65
N GLY A 124 -6.10 5.79 5.13
CA GLY A 124 -4.88 5.94 5.94
C GLY A 124 -4.95 7.18 6.84
N ASN A 125 -5.31 8.34 6.27
CA ASN A 125 -5.43 9.59 7.03
C ASN A 125 -6.50 9.51 8.14
N ARG A 126 -7.55 8.70 7.97
CA ARG A 126 -8.61 8.52 8.99
C ARG A 126 -8.14 7.82 10.26
N ILE A 127 -7.00 7.13 10.20
CA ILE A 127 -6.40 6.43 11.34
C ILE A 127 -5.02 6.97 11.73
N GLY A 128 -4.53 8.01 11.03
CA GLY A 128 -3.27 8.68 11.38
C GLY A 128 -2.03 8.09 10.71
N MET A 129 -2.18 7.39 9.58
CA MET A 129 -1.04 6.90 8.80
C MET A 129 -0.36 7.98 7.98
N TYR A 130 0.92 7.79 7.68
CA TYR A 130 1.56 8.47 6.56
C TYR A 130 0.96 7.95 5.25
N THR A 131 0.66 8.82 4.28
CA THR A 131 0.02 8.41 3.03
C THR A 131 0.78 8.91 1.81
N ILE A 132 1.07 7.98 0.90
CA ILE A 132 1.71 8.28 -0.38
C ILE A 132 0.73 7.95 -1.49
N ARG A 133 0.40 8.96 -2.30
CA ARG A 133 -0.38 8.75 -3.51
C ARG A 133 0.54 8.55 -4.70
N VAL A 134 0.44 7.39 -5.37
CA VAL A 134 1.12 7.15 -6.64
C VAL A 134 0.24 7.57 -7.82
N ARG A 135 0.85 7.92 -8.96
CA ARG A 135 0.13 8.36 -10.17
C ARG A 135 0.04 7.25 -11.23
N GLN A 136 0.97 6.32 -11.21
CA GLN A 136 1.14 5.26 -12.19
C GLN A 136 1.46 3.94 -11.47
N HIS A 137 1.04 2.84 -12.07
CA HIS A 137 1.45 1.49 -11.68
C HIS A 137 2.62 1.05 -12.55
N PRO A 138 3.46 0.12 -12.07
CA PRO A 138 4.40 -0.58 -12.91
C PRO A 138 3.67 -1.35 -14.00
N CYS A 139 4.23 -1.31 -15.20
CA CYS A 139 3.79 -2.10 -16.33
C CYS A 139 4.58 -3.41 -16.34
N GLU A 140 3.95 -4.53 -15.99
CA GLU A 140 3.98 -5.78 -16.77
C GLU A 140 3.22 -6.94 -16.10
N CYS A 141 2.38 -7.61 -16.90
CA CYS A 141 1.95 -9.00 -16.79
C CYS A 141 1.26 -9.30 -18.14
N PRO A 142 1.55 -10.45 -18.80
CA PRO A 142 1.16 -10.72 -20.19
C PRO A 142 -0.35 -10.61 -20.45
#